data_AF-A0A7V9M9S5-F1
#
_entry.id   AF-A0A7V9M9S5-F1
#
_cell.length_a   1.000
_cell.length_b   1.000
_cell.length_c   1.000
_cell.angle_alpha   90.00
_cell.angle_beta   90.00
_cell.angle_gamma   90.00
#
_symmetry.space_group_name_H-M   'P 1'
#
loop_
_entity.id
_entity.type
_entity.pdbx_description
1 polymer ?
#
loop_
_entity_poly.entity_id
_entity_poly.type
_entity_poly.pdbx_seq_one_letter_code
_entity_poly.pdbx_strand_id
1 'polypeptide(L)' 'MSTPAEDALRRVEELLERLEETRARLETTADPDQAIDVLGELAEIAKQVEVEIEQARREADK' A
#
# COMPACT_ATOMS: atom_id res chain seq x y z
N MET A 1 -10.64 -4.72 -21.97
CA MET A 1 -9.69 -3.64 -21.59
C MET A 1 -10.24 -3.07 -20.30
N SER A 2 -9.44 -3.03 -19.24
CA SER A 2 -9.86 -2.40 -17.99
C SER A 2 -9.90 -0.88 -18.15
N THR A 3 -10.79 -0.24 -17.41
CA THR A 3 -10.81 1.23 -17.34
C THR A 3 -9.66 1.74 -16.48
N PRO A 4 -9.20 2.99 -16.65
CA PRO A 4 -8.17 3.57 -15.79
C PRO A 4 -8.52 3.44 -14.29
N ALA A 5 -9.79 3.70 -13.92
CA ALA A 5 -10.27 3.55 -12.55
C ALA A 5 -10.19 2.10 -12.03
N GLU A 6 -10.48 1.10 -12.87
CA GLU A 6 -10.30 -0.32 -12.51
C GLU A 6 -8.82 -0.69 -12.32
N ASP A 7 -7.93 -0.13 -13.15
CA ASP A 7 -6.49 -0.36 -13.02
C ASP A 7 -5.93 0.32 -11.76
N ALA A 8 -6.41 1.51 -11.41
CA ALA A 8 -6.04 2.19 -10.17
C ALA A 8 -6.53 1.42 -8.93
N LEU A 9 -7.78 0.91 -8.95
CA LEU A 9 -8.30 0.08 -7.86
C LEU A 9 -7.48 -1.19 -7.67
N ARG A 10 -7.10 -1.87 -8.76
CA ARG A 10 -6.24 -3.07 -8.70
C ARG A 10 -4.89 -2.76 -8.04
N ARG A 11 -4.27 -1.64 -8.36
CA ARG A 11 -3.01 -1.21 -7.71
C ARG A 11 -3.18 -0.94 -6.22
N VAL A 12 -4.32 -0.36 -5.82
CA VAL A 12 -4.64 -0.19 -4.39
C VAL A 12 -4.76 -1.56 -3.70
N GLU A 13 -5.46 -2.53 -4.31
CA GLU A 13 -5.59 -3.88 -3.75
C GLU A 13 -4.23 -4.57 -3.56
N GLU A 14 -3.35 -4.51 -4.57
CA GLU A 14 -1.99 -5.06 -4.50
C GLU A 14 -1.14 -4.39 -3.40
N LEU A 15 -1.27 -3.06 -3.24
CA LEU A 15 -0.58 -2.33 -2.18
C LEU A 15 -1.11 -2.67 -0.79
N LEU A 16 -2.42 -2.90 -0.65
CA LEU A 16 -3.03 -3.32 0.62
C LEU A 16 -2.62 -4.75 1.01
N GLU A 17 -2.49 -5.67 0.04
CA GLU A 17 -1.95 -7.01 0.29
C GLU A 17 -0.51 -6.93 0.80
N ARG A 18 0.35 -6.15 0.12
CA ARG A 18 1.73 -5.91 0.58
C ARG A 18 1.81 -5.25 1.95
N LEU A 19 0.88 -4.33 2.25
CA LEU A 19 0.81 -3.68 3.56
C LEU A 19 0.53 -4.72 4.66
N GLU A 20 -0.41 -5.63 4.42
CA GLU A 20 -0.78 -6.68 5.37
C GLU A 20 0.37 -7.67 5.59
N GLU A 21 1.04 -8.10 4.52
CA GLU A 21 2.24 -8.96 4.62
C GLU A 21 3.34 -8.29 5.44
N THR A 22 3.59 -7.00 5.20
CA THR A 22 4.60 -6.22 5.92
C THR A 22 4.21 -6.04 7.39
N ARG A 23 2.92 -5.86 7.69
CA ARG A 23 2.39 -5.79 9.06
C ARG A 23 2.59 -7.13 9.79
N ALA A 24 2.28 -8.25 9.15
CA ALA A 24 2.49 -9.58 9.71
C ALA A 24 3.98 -9.83 10.01
N ARG A 25 4.88 -9.35 9.14
CA ARG A 25 6.32 -9.39 9.40
C ARG A 25 6.71 -8.55 10.62
N LEU A 26 6.15 -7.35 10.77
CA LEU A 26 6.40 -6.51 11.96
C LEU A 26 5.98 -7.22 13.25
N GLU A 27 4.81 -7.87 13.26
CA GLU A 27 4.28 -8.60 14.43
C GLU A 27 5.20 -9.74 14.91
N THR A 28 6.03 -10.28 14.01
CA THR A 28 6.97 -11.36 14.31
C THR A 28 8.41 -10.88 14.48
N THR A 29 8.68 -9.58 14.30
CA THR A 29 10.03 -9.00 14.38
C THR A 29 10.40 -8.74 15.83
N ALA A 30 11.45 -9.41 16.32
CA ALA A 30 11.94 -9.27 17.70
C ALA A 30 13.11 -8.28 17.83
N ASP A 31 13.84 -8.04 16.74
CA ASP A 31 14.98 -7.12 16.71
C ASP A 31 14.49 -5.67 16.53
N PRO A 32 14.77 -4.75 17.49
CA PRO A 32 14.30 -3.37 17.42
C PRO A 32 14.77 -2.62 16.17
N ASP A 33 15.99 -2.86 15.70
CA ASP A 33 16.52 -2.17 14.51
C ASP A 33 15.77 -2.63 13.25
N GLN A 34 15.52 -3.94 13.12
CA GLN A 34 14.69 -4.48 12.05
C GLN A 34 13.24 -3.99 12.14
N ALA A 35 12.70 -3.80 13.35
CA ALA A 35 11.34 -3.28 13.52
C ALA A 35 11.23 -1.84 12.98
N ILE A 36 12.27 -1.02 13.16
CA ILE A 36 12.34 0.34 12.57
C ILE A 36 12.32 0.26 11.04
N ASP A 37 13.09 -0.64 10.44
CA ASP A 37 13.12 -0.82 8.98
C ASP A 37 11.75 -1.25 8.44
N VAL A 38 11.10 -2.23 9.09
CA VAL A 38 9.76 -2.69 8.69
C VAL A 38 8.70 -1.59 8.85
N LEU A 39 8.78 -0.80 9.92
CA LEU A 39 7.92 0.38 10.10
C LEU A 39 8.15 1.44 9.01
N GLY A 40 9.39 1.61 8.55
CA GLY A 40 9.74 2.46 7.41
C GLY A 40 9.08 1.99 6.12
N GLU A 41 9.13 0.68 5.83
CA GLU A 41 8.46 0.09 4.67
C GLU A 41 6.94 0.24 4.75
N LEU A 42 6.33 0.00 5.91
CA LEU A 42 4.89 0.23 6.12
C LEU A 42 4.49 1.68 5.82
N ALA A 43 5.27 2.65 6.29
CA ALA A 43 5.01 4.06 6.04
C ALA A 43 5.10 4.43 4.55
N GLU A 44 6.02 3.80 3.81
CA GLU A 44 6.16 4.02 2.38
C GLU A 44 5.00 3.38 1.59
N ILE A 45 4.59 2.16 1.94
CA ILE A 45 3.41 1.52 1.33
C ILE A 45 2.16 2.36 1.60
N ALA A 46 1.98 2.87 2.81
CA ALA A 46 0.82 3.71 3.15
C ALA A 46 0.74 4.98 2.28
N LYS A 47 1.87 5.65 2.01
CA LYS A 47 1.91 6.79 1.09
C LYS A 47 1.54 6.40 -0.34
N GLN A 48 2.00 5.25 -0.80
CA GLN A 48 1.67 4.75 -2.15
C GLN A 48 0.18 4.45 -2.27
N VAL A 49 -0.43 3.85 -1.24
CA VAL A 49 -1.88 3.62 -1.16
C VAL A 49 -2.65 4.94 -1.26
N GLU A 50 -2.24 5.97 -0.49
CA GLU A 50 -2.87 7.30 -0.54
C GLU A 50 -2.81 7.90 -1.95
N VAL A 51 -1.65 7.83 -2.61
CA VAL A 51 -1.47 8.34 -3.98
C VAL A 51 -2.38 7.63 -4.98
N GLU A 52 -2.45 6.30 -4.94
CA GLU A 52 -3.30 5.53 -5.86
C GLU A 52 -4.80 5.75 -5.60
N ILE A 53 -5.22 5.90 -4.34
CA ILE A 53 -6.61 6.27 -4.00
C ILE A 53 -6.96 7.63 -4.59
N GLU A 54 -6.09 8.62 -4.44
CA GLU A 54 -6.31 9.96 -4.99
C GLU A 54 -6.35 9.95 -6.53
N GLN A 55 -5.53 9.11 -7.17
CA GLN A 55 -5.61 8.90 -8.62
C GLN A 55 -6.93 8.25 -9.04
N ALA A 56 -7.34 7.16 -8.36
CA ALA A 56 -8.59 6.46 -8.65
C ALA A 56 -9.80 7.40 -8.54
N ARG A 57 -9.83 8.28 -7.53
CA ARG A 57 -10.86 9.32 -7.37
C ARG A 57 -10.90 10.26 -8.56
N ARG A 58 -9.74 10.81 -8.95
CA ARG A 58 -9.63 11.73 -10.10
C ARG A 58 -10.03 11.09 -11.43
N GLU A 59 -9.86 9.78 -11.57
CA GLU A 59 -10.23 9.04 -12.77
C GLU A 59 -11.70 8.64 -12.80
N ALA A 60 -12.32 8.42 -11.63
CA ALA A 60 -13.75 8.17 -11.51
C ALA A 60 -14.60 9.44 -11.72
N ASP A 61 -14.06 10.61 -11.38
CA ASP A 61 -14.72 11.92 -11.57
C ASP A 61 -14.58 12.48 -13.00
N LYS A 62 -13.87 11.79 -13.91
CA LYS A 62 -13.66 12.17 -15.32
C LYS A 62 -14.61 11.44 -16.25
#